data_AF-A0A2M8NFD1-F1
#
_entry.id   AF-A0A2M8NFD1-F1
#
_cell.length_a   1.000
_cell.length_b   1.000
_cell.length_c   1.000
_cell.angle_alpha   90.00
_cell.angle_beta   90.00
_cell.angle_gamma   90.00
#
_symmetry.space_group_name_H-M   'P 1'
#
loop_
_entity.id
_entity.type
_entity.pdbx_description
1 polymer ?
#
loop_
_entity_poly.entity_id
_entity_poly.type
_entity_poly.pdbx_seq_one_letter_code
_entity_poly.pdbx_strand_id
1 'polypeptide(L)'
;YTSSPSLNRSDRSRITLFVNGRWIQDTNLTHAVVQAYHTLLMTGRYPVAVLMMDMPPNEVDVNVHPTKAEVRFRDQDRVFSALQRAVRRAVIDQAHTPSLRMSQLARPQRPLWETEGRTAETQIEMPLGLVDPGQYPQHRVETMDTDPTAIPF
;
A
#
# COMPACT_ATOMS: atom_id res chain seq x y z
N TYR A 1 -15.28 -0.83 -12.28
CA TYR A 1 -14.41 -0.98 -11.10
C TYR A 1 -13.16 -0.11 -11.25
N THR A 2 -12.63 0.43 -10.16
CA THR A 2 -11.42 1.27 -10.14
C THR A 2 -10.70 1.11 -8.81
N SER A 3 -9.37 1.12 -8.81
CA SER A 3 -8.55 0.88 -7.62
C SER A 3 -8.45 2.10 -6.68
N SER A 4 -8.17 1.87 -5.41
CA SER A 4 -7.77 2.96 -4.50
C SER A 4 -6.54 3.72 -5.06
N PRO A 5 -6.41 5.05 -4.84
CA PRO A 5 -5.23 5.81 -5.24
C PRO A 5 -3.90 5.26 -4.70
N SER A 6 -3.94 4.59 -3.56
CA SER A 6 -2.79 3.88 -2.96
C SER A 6 -2.27 2.73 -3.83
N LEU A 7 -3.13 2.13 -4.66
CA LEU A 7 -2.78 1.06 -5.58
C LEU A 7 -2.66 1.63 -7.01
N ASN A 8 -1.46 2.08 -7.35
CA ASN A 8 -1.14 2.63 -8.67
C ASN A 8 0.02 1.87 -9.37
N ARG A 9 0.26 2.19 -10.64
CA ARG A 9 1.31 1.64 -11.50
C ARG A 9 2.03 2.75 -12.25
N SER A 10 3.20 2.42 -12.80
CA SER A 10 4.02 3.35 -13.60
C SER A 10 3.59 3.42 -15.07
N ASP A 11 2.67 2.56 -15.50
CA ASP A 11 2.16 2.51 -16.87
C ASP A 11 0.63 2.52 -16.90
N ARG A 12 0.07 2.87 -18.07
CA ARG A 12 -1.37 2.89 -18.34
C ARG A 12 -1.93 1.54 -18.81
N SER A 13 -1.14 0.47 -18.81
CA SER A 13 -1.55 -0.82 -19.39
C SER A 13 -2.72 -1.47 -18.64
N ARG A 14 -2.90 -1.09 -17.37
CA ARG A 14 -3.95 -1.61 -16.48
C ARG A 14 -5.24 -0.81 -16.48
N ILE A 15 -5.43 0.05 -17.48
CA ILE A 15 -6.70 0.73 -17.73
C ILE A 15 -7.36 0.02 -18.90
N THR A 16 -8.41 -0.74 -18.61
CA THR A 16 -9.14 -1.54 -19.60
C THR A 16 -10.56 -1.03 -19.69
N LEU A 17 -11.00 -0.72 -20.90
CA LEU A 17 -12.31 -0.16 -21.20
C LEU A 17 -13.10 -1.15 -22.05
N PHE A 18 -14.38 -1.28 -21.73
CA PHE A 18 -15.34 -2.08 -22.47
C PHE A 18 -16.57 -1.25 -22.81
N VAL A 19 -17.08 -1.43 -24.03
CA VAL A 19 -18.37 -0.89 -24.47
C VAL A 19 -19.22 -2.03 -24.98
N ASN A 20 -20.42 -2.22 -24.43
CA ASN A 20 -21.35 -3.27 -24.84
C ASN A 20 -20.69 -4.67 -24.90
N GLY A 21 -19.84 -4.96 -23.90
CA GLY A 21 -19.12 -6.23 -23.77
C GLY A 21 -17.88 -6.38 -24.66
N ARG A 22 -17.55 -5.39 -25.51
CA ARG A 22 -16.35 -5.43 -26.36
C ARG A 22 -15.23 -4.63 -25.73
N TRP A 23 -14.02 -5.18 -25.77
CA TRP A 23 -12.82 -4.44 -25.38
C TRP A 23 -12.57 -3.32 -26.39
N ILE A 24 -12.25 -2.12 -25.91
CA ILE A 24 -12.00 -0.95 -26.75
C ILE A 24 -10.68 -0.28 -26.34
N GLN A 25 -10.04 0.37 -27.31
CA GLN A 25 -8.85 1.17 -27.06
C GLN A 25 -9.12 2.62 -27.44
N ASP A 26 -9.44 3.45 -26.45
CA ASP A 26 -9.68 4.89 -26.63
C ASP A 26 -8.77 5.70 -25.70
N THR A 27 -7.90 6.51 -26.30
CA THR A 27 -6.94 7.35 -25.58
C THR A 27 -7.65 8.47 -24.82
N ASN A 28 -8.70 9.06 -25.39
CA ASN A 28 -9.46 10.15 -24.77
C ASN A 28 -10.18 9.68 -23.51
N LEU A 29 -10.87 8.53 -23.57
CA LEU A 29 -11.48 7.92 -22.39
C LEU A 29 -10.45 7.50 -21.35
N THR A 30 -9.29 6.99 -21.78
CA THR A 30 -8.17 6.69 -20.86
C THR A 30 -7.73 7.96 -20.13
N HIS A 31 -7.62 9.09 -20.85
CA HIS A 31 -7.34 10.39 -20.23
C HIS A 31 -8.44 10.83 -19.26
N ALA A 32 -9.72 10.59 -19.56
CA ALA A 32 -10.83 10.88 -18.67
C ALA A 32 -10.68 10.17 -17.31
N VAL A 33 -10.28 8.90 -17.34
CA VAL A 33 -9.99 8.10 -16.14
C VAL A 33 -8.82 8.71 -15.37
N VAL A 34 -7.71 9.02 -16.03
CA VAL A 34 -6.53 9.61 -15.36
C VAL A 34 -6.87 10.98 -14.76
N GLN A 35 -7.63 11.80 -15.47
CA GLN A 35 -8.12 13.11 -14.99
C GLN A 35 -9.04 12.97 -13.77
N ALA A 36 -9.85 11.93 -13.68
CA ALA A 36 -10.66 11.68 -12.49
C ALA A 36 -9.79 11.45 -11.22
N TYR A 37 -8.57 10.95 -11.39
CA TYR A 37 -7.58 10.79 -10.32
C TYR A 37 -6.66 12.00 -10.14
N HIS A 38 -6.86 13.07 -10.90
CA HIS A 38 -6.08 14.29 -10.75
C HIS A 38 -6.15 14.79 -9.30
N THR A 39 -5.04 15.24 -8.73
CA THR A 39 -4.84 15.55 -7.29
C THR A 39 -4.68 14.35 -6.33
N LEU A 40 -5.04 13.12 -6.73
CA LEU A 40 -4.94 11.94 -5.87
C LEU A 40 -3.73 11.05 -6.21
N LEU A 41 -3.19 11.20 -7.42
CA LEU A 41 -2.01 10.48 -7.89
C LEU A 41 -0.88 11.45 -8.23
N MET A 42 0.35 11.01 -7.98
CA MET A 42 1.55 11.70 -8.44
C MET A 42 1.68 11.61 -9.97
N THR A 43 2.40 12.55 -10.56
CA THR A 43 2.71 12.55 -12.00
C THR A 43 3.40 11.24 -12.42
N GLY A 44 2.97 10.68 -13.54
CA GLY A 44 3.50 9.40 -14.06
C GLY A 44 2.96 8.16 -13.35
N ARG A 45 1.97 8.30 -12.45
CA ARG A 45 1.26 7.17 -11.85
C ARG A 45 -0.14 7.02 -12.44
N TYR A 46 -0.52 5.77 -12.64
CA TYR A 46 -1.79 5.39 -13.25
C TYR A 46 -2.56 4.42 -12.34
N PRO A 47 -3.88 4.52 -12.26
CA PRO A 47 -4.71 3.59 -11.50
C PRO A 47 -4.86 2.26 -12.25
N VAL A 48 -5.34 1.24 -11.53
CA VAL A 48 -5.85 0.01 -12.13
C VAL A 48 -7.36 0.14 -12.27
N ALA A 49 -7.87 0.09 -13.50
CA ALA A 49 -9.29 0.32 -13.77
C ALA A 49 -9.81 -0.65 -14.83
N VAL A 50 -11.00 -1.19 -14.56
CA VAL A 50 -11.77 -2.01 -15.52
C VAL A 50 -13.15 -1.41 -15.58
N LEU A 51 -13.45 -0.75 -16.70
CA LEU A 51 -14.68 0.02 -16.87
C LEU A 51 -15.51 -0.61 -17.97
N MET A 52 -16.79 -0.81 -17.68
CA MET A 52 -17.77 -1.35 -18.60
C MET A 52 -18.84 -0.29 -18.79
N MET A 53 -19.02 0.11 -20.04
CA MET A 53 -20.03 1.07 -20.46
C MET A 53 -21.11 0.33 -21.22
N ASP A 54 -22.35 0.55 -20.81
CA ASP A 54 -23.54 0.10 -21.51
C ASP A 54 -24.18 1.33 -22.14
N MET A 55 -24.34 1.31 -23.46
CA MET A 55 -24.95 2.41 -24.18
C MET A 55 -25.64 1.93 -25.45
N PRO A 56 -26.67 2.66 -25.93
CA PRO A 56 -27.42 2.21 -27.07
C PRO A 56 -26.57 2.26 -28.35
N PRO A 57 -26.72 1.29 -29.27
CA PRO A 57 -25.86 1.14 -30.45
C PRO A 57 -25.99 2.28 -31.48
N ASN A 58 -26.97 3.17 -31.32
CA ASN A 58 -27.13 4.37 -32.16
C ASN A 58 -26.28 5.56 -31.65
N GLU A 59 -25.75 5.50 -30.43
CA GLU A 59 -24.88 6.53 -29.84
C GLU A 59 -23.39 6.17 -29.97
N VAL A 60 -23.07 4.93 -30.33
CA VAL A 60 -21.72 4.43 -30.45
C VAL A 60 -21.53 3.57 -31.70
N ASP A 61 -20.55 3.93 -32.50
CA ASP A 61 -20.06 3.13 -33.61
C ASP A 61 -18.75 2.47 -33.20
N VAL A 62 -18.78 1.14 -33.05
CA VAL A 62 -17.61 0.35 -32.66
C VAL A 62 -17.06 -0.32 -33.90
N ASN A 63 -15.95 0.20 -34.43
CA ASN A 63 -15.24 -0.45 -35.52
C ASN A 63 -14.25 -1.47 -34.93
N VAL A 64 -14.65 -2.74 -34.93
CA VAL A 64 -13.92 -3.84 -34.30
C VAL A 64 -13.02 -4.52 -35.33
N HIS A 65 -11.79 -4.04 -35.49
CA HIS A 65 -10.76 -4.82 -36.18
C HIS A 65 -10.10 -5.82 -35.21
N PRO A 66 -9.61 -6.98 -35.69
CA PRO A 66 -9.02 -8.03 -34.84
C PRO A 66 -7.86 -7.57 -33.96
N THR A 67 -7.17 -6.50 -34.37
CA THR A 67 -5.95 -6.00 -33.73
C THR A 67 -6.11 -4.64 -33.06
N LYS A 68 -7.20 -3.90 -33.35
CA LYS A 68 -7.50 -2.57 -32.79
C LYS A 68 -9.01 -2.34 -32.80
N ALA A 69 -9.62 -2.33 -31.63
CA ALA A 69 -11.02 -1.93 -31.48
C ALA A 69 -11.07 -0.42 -31.26
N GLU A 70 -11.43 0.32 -32.32
CA GLU A 70 -11.61 1.76 -32.28
C GLU A 70 -13.10 2.07 -32.09
N VAL A 71 -13.39 3.10 -31.31
CA VAL A 71 -14.77 3.54 -31.04
C VAL A 71 -14.96 4.98 -31.46
N ARG A 72 -16.09 5.25 -32.11
CA ARG A 72 -16.57 6.58 -32.42
C ARG A 72 -17.88 6.81 -31.67
N PHE A 73 -17.83 7.69 -30.69
CA PHE A 73 -19.03 8.14 -29.99
C PHE A 73 -19.68 9.27 -30.78
N ARG A 74 -21.02 9.29 -30.81
CA ARG A 74 -21.77 10.41 -31.40
C ARG A 74 -21.48 11.73 -30.69
N ASP A 75 -21.30 11.67 -29.38
CA ASP A 75 -21.12 12.83 -28.51
C ASP A 75 -19.98 12.57 -27.51
N GLN A 76 -18.75 12.69 -28.01
CA GLN A 76 -17.54 12.24 -27.30
C GLN A 76 -17.30 13.02 -25.98
N ASP A 77 -17.59 14.32 -25.98
CA ASP A 77 -17.41 15.18 -24.81
C ASP A 77 -18.38 14.82 -23.67
N ARG A 78 -19.62 14.46 -24.04
CA ARG A 78 -20.62 14.00 -23.08
C ARG A 78 -20.19 12.70 -22.42
N VAL A 79 -19.70 11.73 -23.20
CA VAL A 79 -19.20 10.44 -22.67
C VAL A 79 -17.96 10.66 -21.80
N PHE A 80 -17.02 11.48 -22.25
CA PHE A 80 -15.82 11.84 -21.49
C PHE A 80 -16.19 12.42 -20.11
N SER A 81 -17.06 13.43 -20.09
CA SER A 81 -17.47 14.12 -18.87
C SER A 81 -18.23 13.20 -17.92
N ALA A 82 -19.12 12.35 -18.46
CA ALA A 82 -19.85 11.37 -17.69
C ALA A 82 -18.91 10.34 -17.03
N LEU A 83 -17.96 9.81 -17.81
CA LEU A 83 -16.99 8.84 -17.31
C LEU A 83 -16.08 9.45 -16.25
N GLN A 84 -15.54 10.64 -16.50
CA GLN A 84 -14.67 11.35 -15.56
C GLN A 84 -15.38 11.59 -14.22
N ARG A 85 -16.63 12.08 -14.24
CA ARG A 85 -17.44 12.31 -13.04
C ARG A 85 -17.74 11.01 -12.29
N ALA A 86 -18.12 9.95 -12.99
CA ALA A 86 -18.43 8.66 -12.38
C ALA A 86 -17.22 8.05 -11.68
N VAL A 87 -16.05 8.06 -12.34
CA VAL A 87 -14.80 7.58 -11.75
C VAL A 87 -14.40 8.48 -10.58
N ARG A 88 -14.48 9.81 -10.70
CA ARG A 88 -14.12 10.75 -9.63
C ARG A 88 -14.92 10.47 -8.36
N ARG A 89 -16.24 10.28 -8.50
CA ARG A 89 -17.12 9.96 -7.39
C ARG A 89 -16.72 8.65 -6.71
N ALA A 90 -16.49 7.59 -7.50
CA ALA A 90 -16.11 6.28 -6.98
C ALA A 90 -14.79 6.32 -6.21
N VAL A 91 -13.80 7.08 -6.71
CA VAL A 91 -12.48 7.18 -6.07
C VAL A 91 -12.55 7.98 -4.77
N ILE A 92 -13.28 9.09 -4.74
CA ILE A 92 -13.47 9.89 -3.52
C ILE A 92 -14.15 9.05 -2.43
N ASP A 93 -15.18 8.31 -2.80
CA ASP A 93 -15.91 7.44 -1.87
C ASP A 93 -15.00 6.35 -1.26
N GLN A 94 -14.17 5.72 -2.09
CA GLN A 94 -13.17 4.76 -1.62
C GLN A 94 -12.06 5.39 -0.77
N ALA A 95 -11.64 6.62 -1.07
CA ALA A 95 -10.58 7.31 -0.34
C ALA A 95 -11.00 7.66 1.10
N HIS A 96 -12.30 7.89 1.34
CA HIS A 96 -12.83 8.14 2.69
C HIS A 96 -13.02 6.87 3.53
N THR A 97 -12.84 5.69 2.95
CA THR A 97 -12.91 4.44 3.68
C THR A 97 -11.51 4.06 4.17
N PRO A 98 -11.15 4.28 5.45
CA PRO A 98 -9.85 3.87 5.96
C PRO A 98 -9.71 2.36 5.79
N SER A 99 -8.73 1.94 4.98
CA SER A 99 -8.39 0.53 4.87
C SER A 99 -7.74 0.09 6.18
N LEU A 100 -8.49 -0.52 7.08
CA LEU A 100 -7.94 -1.21 8.24
C LEU A 100 -7.04 -2.34 7.73
N ARG A 101 -5.71 -2.13 7.78
CA ARG A 101 -4.71 -3.17 7.52
C ARG A 101 -4.82 -4.23 8.63
N MET A 102 -5.58 -5.30 8.39
CA MET A 102 -5.61 -6.48 9.27
C MET A 102 -4.33 -7.31 9.14
N SER A 103 -3.17 -6.73 9.42
CA SER A 103 -1.88 -7.42 9.34
C SER A 103 -1.03 -7.30 10.61
N GLN A 104 -1.61 -6.93 11.75
CA GLN A 104 -0.88 -6.86 13.03
C GLN A 104 -1.47 -7.74 14.15
N LEU A 105 -2.59 -8.44 13.93
CA LEU A 105 -3.24 -9.23 14.99
C LEU A 105 -2.85 -10.71 15.05
N ALA A 106 -1.86 -11.17 14.27
CA ALA A 106 -1.48 -12.58 14.31
C ALA A 106 0.03 -12.77 14.26
N ARG A 107 0.64 -12.73 15.46
CA ARG A 107 1.47 -13.80 16.02
C ARG A 107 1.92 -13.36 17.42
N PRO A 108 1.37 -13.90 18.53
CA PRO A 108 2.09 -13.83 19.79
C PRO A 108 3.44 -14.49 19.55
N GLN A 109 4.53 -13.73 19.70
CA GLN A 109 5.85 -14.33 19.71
C GLN A 109 5.88 -15.29 20.90
N ARG A 110 5.98 -16.59 20.61
CA ARG A 110 6.27 -17.57 21.66
C ARG A 110 7.59 -17.15 22.32
N PRO A 111 7.61 -16.93 23.65
CA PRO A 111 8.86 -16.62 24.32
C PRO A 111 9.81 -17.83 24.21
N LEU A 112 11.06 -17.56 23.91
CA LEU A 112 12.12 -18.52 23.55
C LEU A 112 12.50 -19.50 24.69
N TRP A 113 12.03 -19.29 25.93
CA TRP A 113 12.41 -20.11 27.08
C TRP A 113 11.66 -21.46 27.18
N GLU A 114 10.72 -21.75 26.28
CA GLU A 114 9.93 -23.00 26.30
C GLU A 114 10.60 -24.18 25.56
N THR A 115 11.79 -23.98 24.98
CA THR A 115 12.54 -25.01 24.23
C THR A 115 13.57 -25.80 25.04
N GLU A 116 13.81 -25.46 26.31
CA GLU A 116 14.81 -26.13 27.15
C GLU A 116 14.13 -26.93 28.27
N GLY A 117 13.43 -28.00 27.87
CA GLY A 117 12.64 -28.78 28.83
C GLY A 117 12.24 -30.16 28.33
N ARG A 118 13.20 -30.92 27.78
CA ARG A 118 13.22 -32.40 27.84
C ARG A 118 14.41 -32.98 27.07
N THR A 119 15.49 -33.32 27.76
CA THR A 119 15.97 -34.71 27.85
C THR A 119 17.12 -34.84 28.85
N ALA A 120 16.98 -35.88 29.68
CA ALA A 120 18.01 -36.57 30.46
C ALA A 120 18.63 -35.83 31.66
N GLU A 121 18.03 -36.09 32.81
CA GLU A 121 18.71 -36.55 34.04
C GLU A 121 20.24 -36.68 33.91
N THR A 122 20.97 -35.74 34.49
CA THR A 122 22.29 -36.02 35.04
C THR A 122 22.32 -35.37 36.42
N GLN A 123 22.34 -36.23 37.42
CA GLN A 123 22.53 -35.88 38.82
C GLN A 123 23.79 -35.03 38.93
N ILE A 124 23.65 -33.79 39.39
CA ILE A 124 24.77 -32.99 39.87
C ILE A 124 24.56 -32.85 41.38
N GLU A 125 25.39 -33.57 42.12
CA GLU A 125 25.52 -33.47 43.57
C GLU A 125 25.68 -32.01 44.00
N MET A 126 24.90 -31.65 45.00
CA MET A 126 25.01 -30.40 45.75
C MET A 126 26.20 -30.49 46.71
N PRO A 127 27.16 -29.55 46.71
CA PRO A 127 27.78 -29.14 47.95
C PRO A 127 26.93 -28.02 48.54
N LEU A 128 26.25 -28.32 49.64
CA LEU A 128 25.68 -27.31 50.53
C LEU A 128 26.77 -26.32 50.94
N GLY A 129 26.64 -25.08 50.48
CA GLY A 129 27.35 -23.92 51.01
C GLY A 129 26.33 -22.83 51.27
N LEU A 130 25.83 -22.76 52.49
CA LEU A 130 25.02 -21.66 53.00
C LEU A 130 25.89 -20.38 52.94
N VAL A 131 25.58 -19.45 52.03
CA VAL A 131 26.22 -18.12 52.01
C VAL A 131 25.15 -17.09 52.35
N ASP A 132 25.35 -16.42 53.49
CA ASP A 132 24.48 -15.38 54.06
C ASP A 132 24.18 -14.22 53.08
N PRO A 133 22.98 -13.62 53.12
CA PRO A 133 22.65 -12.46 52.31
C PRO A 133 23.33 -11.19 52.86
N GLY A 134 24.56 -10.90 52.42
CA GLY A 134 25.34 -9.81 53.02
C GLY A 134 26.41 -9.11 52.19
N GLN A 135 26.60 -9.43 50.90
CA GLN A 135 27.65 -8.76 50.10
C GLN A 135 27.12 -8.24 48.76
N TYR A 136 26.78 -6.94 48.72
CA TYR A 136 26.81 -6.17 47.48
C TYR A 136 28.23 -5.63 47.27
N PRO A 137 28.93 -5.96 46.16
CA PRO A 137 30.13 -5.24 45.80
C PRO A 137 29.76 -3.83 45.30
N GLN A 138 30.14 -2.83 46.09
CA GLN A 138 30.13 -1.41 45.72
C GLN A 138 31.45 -1.01 45.04
N HIS A 139 31.35 0.03 44.20
CA HIS A 139 32.40 0.83 43.56
C HIS A 139 32.95 0.30 42.22
N ARG A 140 33.24 1.16 41.23
CA ARG A 140 33.73 2.55 41.32
C ARG A 140 33.35 3.36 40.07
N VAL A 141 32.74 4.53 40.27
CA VAL A 141 32.64 5.60 39.27
C VAL A 141 33.99 6.31 39.18
N GLU A 142 34.63 6.26 38.01
CA GLU A 142 35.77 7.12 37.70
C GLU A 142 35.26 8.47 37.16
N THR A 143 35.47 9.51 37.95
CA THR A 143 35.31 10.90 37.59
C THR A 143 36.50 11.33 36.73
N MET A 144 36.26 11.65 35.45
CA MET A 144 37.23 12.39 34.63
C MET A 144 37.28 13.83 35.14
N ASP A 145 38.46 14.20 35.61
CA ASP A 145 38.80 15.52 36.15
C ASP A 145 38.89 16.56 35.01
N THR A 146 38.44 17.76 35.33
CA THR A 146 38.36 18.90 34.39
C THR A 146 39.51 19.82 34.76
N ASP A 147 40.50 19.99 33.88
CA ASP A 147 41.59 20.94 34.07
C ASP A 147 41.22 22.30 33.48
N PRO A 148 41.10 23.38 34.29
CA PRO A 148 40.89 24.73 33.78
C PRO A 148 42.22 25.50 33.73
N THR A 149 42.57 26.03 32.55
CA THR A 149 43.20 27.36 32.32
C THR A 149 44.09 27.36 31.09
N ALA A 150 43.70 28.10 30.03
CA ALA A 150 44.53 29.11 29.36
C ALA A 150 43.80 29.68 28.13
N ILE A 151 43.40 30.95 28.20
CA ILE A 151 43.12 31.81 27.04
C ILE A 151 44.17 32.94 27.11
N PRO A 152 44.88 33.25 26.03
CA PRO A 152 45.49 34.57 25.86
C PRO A 152 44.79 35.39 24.77
N PHE A 153 44.99 36.70 24.92
CA PHE A 153 44.44 37.87 24.24
C PHE A 153 44.43 37.85 22.71
#